data_AF-A0A250X511-F1
#
_entry.id   AF-A0A250X511-F1
#
_cell.length_a   1.000
_cell.length_b   1.000
_cell.length_c   1.000
_cell.angle_alpha   90.00
_cell.angle_beta   90.00
_cell.angle_gamma   90.00
#
_symmetry.space_group_name_H-M   'P 1'
#
loop_
_entity.id
_entity.type
_entity.pdbx_description
1 polymer ?
#
loop_
_entity_poly.entity_id
_entity_poly.type
_entity_poly.pdbx_seq_one_letter_code
_entity_poly.pdbx_strand_id
1 'polypeptide(L)'
;MRVGSALAASYSANSIVYFILAASVVELIAAALNCQGLTLQASYNLCTNSFNAWAVAVGTISTAFTFIFAIMTLVANNMAEKMAPVLSIFLVLLWIPGAFVTTFNGPFLNTGNGYYASWAAFLFSVVFMQQVGILQLGARDYETTVNKSSSAAAESQAGRMTVPISGANHDQHLFSNSAAV
;
A
#
# COMPACT_ATOMS: atom_id res chain seq x y z
N MET A 1 2.26 21.50 6.07
CA MET A 1 3.03 20.30 6.49
C MET A 1 3.84 19.85 5.29
N ARG A 2 5.17 19.72 5.42
CA ARG A 2 6.10 19.66 4.26
C ARG A 2 5.89 18.37 3.46
N VAL A 3 5.68 18.50 2.15
CA VAL A 3 5.64 17.41 1.16
C VAL A 3 6.81 16.42 1.31
N GLY A 4 7.97 16.88 1.81
CA GLY A 4 9.13 16.04 2.09
C GLY A 4 8.96 14.99 3.20
N SER A 5 8.09 15.19 4.21
CA SER A 5 7.86 14.17 5.24
C SER A 5 6.93 13.05 4.78
N ALA A 6 6.01 13.33 3.84
CA ALA A 6 5.16 12.32 3.22
C ALA A 6 5.96 11.42 2.27
N LEU A 7 6.85 11.99 1.45
CA LEU A 7 7.75 11.22 0.58
C LEU A 7 8.74 10.35 1.36
N ALA A 8 9.29 10.87 2.48
CA ALA A 8 10.14 10.07 3.37
C ALA A 8 9.36 8.93 4.06
N ALA A 9 8.08 9.16 4.39
CA ALA A 9 7.20 8.13 4.93
C ALA A 9 6.89 7.02 3.89
N SER A 10 6.60 7.38 2.64
CA SER A 10 6.39 6.43 1.53
C SER A 10 7.63 5.56 1.28
N TYR A 11 8.83 6.16 1.30
CA TYR A 11 10.08 5.41 1.13
C TYR A 11 10.34 4.45 2.31
N SER A 12 10.02 4.86 3.54
CA SER A 12 10.14 3.99 4.71
C SER A 12 9.13 2.82 4.70
N ALA A 13 7.93 3.02 4.14
CA ALA A 13 6.88 2.01 4.15
C ALA A 13 7.20 0.79 3.25
N ASN A 14 7.90 1.02 2.15
CA ASN A 14 8.30 -0.06 1.23
C ASN A 14 9.53 -0.84 1.74
N SER A 15 10.32 -0.25 2.64
CA SER A 15 11.50 -0.92 3.19
C SER A 15 11.17 -2.19 3.97
N ILE A 16 9.96 -2.28 4.53
CA ILE A 16 9.49 -3.47 5.26
C ILE A 16 9.40 -4.70 4.36
N VAL A 17 9.12 -4.52 3.07
CA VAL A 17 9.02 -5.64 2.13
C VAL A 17 10.33 -6.42 2.01
N TYR A 18 11.48 -5.76 2.18
CA TYR A 18 12.77 -6.45 2.18
C TYR A 18 12.95 -7.37 3.39
N PHE A 19 12.42 -7.01 4.56
CA PHE A 19 12.43 -7.87 5.74
C PHE A 19 11.48 -9.07 5.57
N ILE A 20 10.31 -8.85 4.98
CA ILE A 20 9.39 -9.95 4.63
C ILE A 20 10.08 -10.88 3.63
N LEU A 21 10.65 -10.35 2.55
CA LEU A 21 11.37 -11.13 1.53
C LEU A 21 12.49 -11.98 2.16
N ALA A 22 13.33 -11.37 3.01
CA ALA A 22 14.41 -12.10 3.68
C ALA A 22 13.87 -13.23 4.57
N ALA A 23 12.83 -12.96 5.36
CA ALA A 23 12.19 -13.98 6.19
C ALA A 23 11.56 -15.10 5.33
N SER A 24 10.87 -14.76 4.25
CA SER A 24 10.28 -15.74 3.31
C SER A 24 11.34 -16.62 2.66
N VAL A 25 12.50 -16.08 2.32
CA VAL A 25 13.61 -16.86 1.76
C VAL A 25 14.21 -17.80 2.81
N VAL A 26 14.40 -17.34 4.05
CA VAL A 26 14.91 -18.19 5.15
C VAL A 26 13.92 -19.32 5.45
N GLU A 27 12.63 -19.02 5.51
CA GLU A 27 11.57 -20.02 5.69
C GLU A 27 11.56 -21.02 4.53
N LEU A 28 11.61 -20.54 3.28
CA LEU A 28 11.64 -21.38 2.09
C LEU A 28 12.85 -22.33 2.07
N ILE A 29 14.05 -21.84 2.45
CA ILE A 29 15.25 -22.68 2.57
C ILE A 29 15.04 -23.74 3.66
N ALA A 30 14.54 -23.33 4.83
CA ALA A 30 14.26 -24.27 5.92
C ALA A 30 13.24 -25.34 5.49
N ALA A 31 12.16 -24.95 4.80
CA ALA A 31 11.15 -25.85 4.27
C ALA A 31 11.74 -26.79 3.21
N ALA A 32 12.54 -26.28 2.29
CA ALA A 32 13.20 -27.07 1.24
C ALA A 32 14.16 -28.11 1.82
N LEU A 33 14.93 -27.76 2.86
CA LEU A 33 15.82 -28.70 3.54
C LEU A 33 15.03 -29.82 4.25
N ASN A 34 13.89 -29.51 4.87
CA ASN A 34 12.98 -30.52 5.42
C ASN A 34 12.34 -31.39 4.31
N CYS A 35 12.10 -30.82 3.13
CA CYS A 35 11.56 -31.50 1.96
C CYS A 35 12.57 -32.47 1.32
N GLN A 36 13.85 -32.08 1.28
CA GLN A 36 14.95 -32.87 0.69
C GLN A 36 15.40 -34.05 1.57
N GLY A 37 15.02 -34.08 2.85
CA GLY A 37 15.40 -35.17 3.77
C GLY A 37 16.90 -35.20 4.08
N LEU A 38 17.59 -34.05 4.00
CA LEU A 38 19.03 -33.96 4.26
C LEU A 38 19.40 -34.19 5.75
N THR A 39 18.41 -34.28 6.63
CA THR A 39 18.55 -34.79 8.00
C THR A 39 18.46 -36.31 8.01
N LEU A 40 19.59 -36.97 7.72
CA LEU A 40 19.86 -38.40 7.94
C LEU A 40 18.84 -39.41 7.36
N GLN A 41 19.23 -39.99 6.20
CA GLN A 41 19.00 -41.39 5.81
C GLN A 41 17.55 -41.82 5.45
N ALA A 42 17.05 -41.35 4.29
CA ALA A 42 16.51 -42.19 3.21
C ALA A 42 15.85 -41.32 2.13
N SER A 43 16.18 -41.57 0.86
CA SER A 43 15.63 -40.89 -0.32
C SER A 43 14.19 -41.30 -0.63
N TYR A 44 13.23 -40.81 0.16
CA TYR A 44 11.82 -40.77 -0.21
C TYR A 44 11.39 -39.31 -0.35
N ASN A 45 10.46 -39.00 -1.26
CA ASN A 45 9.90 -37.65 -1.42
C ASN A 45 9.18 -37.22 -0.13
N LEU A 46 9.90 -36.67 0.84
CA LEU A 46 9.35 -36.13 2.11
C LEU A 46 8.41 -34.94 1.87
N CYS A 47 8.47 -34.36 0.68
CA CYS A 47 7.49 -33.42 0.15
C CYS A 47 6.08 -34.02 -0.04
N THR A 48 5.91 -35.33 0.06
CA THR A 48 4.57 -35.95 0.04
C THR A 48 3.79 -35.64 1.33
N ASN A 49 4.49 -35.25 2.42
CA ASN A 49 3.83 -34.74 3.61
C ASN A 49 3.18 -33.39 3.30
N SER A 50 1.87 -33.30 3.53
CA SER A 50 1.06 -32.11 3.26
C SER A 50 1.60 -30.85 3.94
N PHE A 51 2.22 -30.96 5.12
CA PHE A 51 2.75 -29.81 5.86
C PHE A 51 4.08 -29.30 5.30
N ASN A 52 4.97 -30.19 4.83
CA ASN A 52 6.21 -29.78 4.17
C ASN A 52 5.91 -29.05 2.84
N ALA A 53 5.01 -29.62 2.04
CA ALA A 53 4.58 -29.01 0.79
C ALA A 53 3.91 -27.65 1.02
N TRP A 54 3.09 -27.53 2.08
CA TRP A 54 2.49 -26.27 2.50
C TRP A 54 3.54 -25.21 2.83
N ALA A 55 4.54 -25.54 3.65
CA ALA A 55 5.61 -24.62 4.02
C ALA A 55 6.37 -24.10 2.78
N VAL A 56 6.81 -25.01 1.91
CA VAL A 56 7.49 -24.66 0.64
C VAL A 56 6.60 -23.76 -0.24
N ALA A 57 5.31 -24.06 -0.33
CA ALA A 57 4.38 -23.25 -1.12
C ALA A 57 4.23 -21.83 -0.56
N VAL A 58 4.04 -21.69 0.76
CA VAL A 58 3.91 -20.38 1.43
C VAL A 58 5.18 -19.53 1.22
N GLY A 59 6.36 -20.11 1.49
CA GLY A 59 7.64 -19.44 1.29
C GLY A 59 7.88 -19.03 -0.16
N THR A 60 7.57 -19.90 -1.11
CA THR A 60 7.73 -19.64 -2.56
C THR A 60 6.80 -18.52 -3.03
N ILE A 61 5.51 -18.61 -2.69
CA ILE A 61 4.51 -17.59 -3.05
C ILE A 61 4.92 -16.25 -2.46
N SER A 62 5.22 -16.20 -1.16
CA SER A 62 5.61 -14.94 -0.52
C SER A 62 6.88 -14.36 -1.12
N THR A 63 7.91 -15.18 -1.35
CA THR A 63 9.17 -14.76 -1.99
C THR A 63 8.91 -14.18 -3.38
N ALA A 64 8.11 -14.85 -4.21
CA ALA A 64 7.81 -14.37 -5.56
C ALA A 64 7.10 -13.00 -5.54
N PHE A 65 6.02 -12.86 -4.75
CA PHE A 65 5.27 -11.62 -4.68
C PHE A 65 6.08 -10.46 -4.10
N THR A 66 6.84 -10.71 -3.03
CA THR A 66 7.69 -9.67 -2.40
C THR A 66 8.88 -9.30 -3.27
N PHE A 67 9.46 -10.24 -4.01
CA PHE A 67 10.53 -9.97 -4.98
C PHE A 67 10.03 -9.15 -6.17
N ILE A 68 8.89 -9.52 -6.77
CA ILE A 68 8.28 -8.75 -7.86
C ILE A 68 7.93 -7.35 -7.38
N PHE A 69 7.36 -7.22 -6.18
CA PHE A 69 7.08 -5.91 -5.58
C PHE A 69 8.35 -5.09 -5.34
N ALA A 70 9.41 -5.70 -4.81
CA ALA A 70 10.70 -5.04 -4.64
C ALA A 70 11.23 -4.50 -5.98
N ILE A 71 11.15 -5.26 -7.07
CA ILE A 71 11.52 -4.77 -8.41
C ILE A 71 10.61 -3.61 -8.84
N MET A 72 9.31 -3.70 -8.61
CA MET A 72 8.37 -2.62 -8.94
C MET A 72 8.68 -1.33 -8.17
N THR A 73 9.14 -1.41 -6.92
CA THR A 73 9.61 -0.22 -6.17
C THR A 73 10.90 0.38 -6.74
N LEU A 74 11.68 -0.37 -7.53
CA LEU A 74 12.88 0.17 -8.16
C LEU A 74 12.59 0.78 -9.53
N VAL A 75 11.66 0.20 -10.30
CA VAL A 75 11.41 0.59 -11.71
C VAL A 75 10.16 1.45 -11.89
N ALA A 76 9.13 1.26 -11.07
CA ALA A 76 7.80 1.85 -11.26
C ALA A 76 7.09 2.19 -9.93
N ASN A 77 7.68 3.09 -9.14
CA ASN A 77 7.18 3.48 -7.80
C ASN A 77 5.70 3.87 -7.76
N ASN A 78 5.21 4.63 -8.76
CA ASN A 78 3.80 5.05 -8.83
C ASN A 78 2.81 3.88 -8.89
N MET A 79 3.22 2.75 -9.49
CA MET A 79 2.40 1.54 -9.56
C MET A 79 2.53 0.72 -8.28
N ALA A 80 3.74 0.64 -7.71
CA ALA A 80 3.99 -0.05 -6.44
C ALA A 80 3.14 0.54 -5.30
N GLU A 81 3.05 1.87 -5.18
CA GLU A 81 2.22 2.52 -4.16
C GLU A 81 0.74 2.15 -4.25
N LYS A 82 0.21 2.00 -5.47
CA LYS A 82 -1.19 1.60 -5.71
C LYS A 82 -1.43 0.11 -5.40
N MET A 83 -0.42 -0.73 -5.61
CA MET A 83 -0.50 -2.17 -5.37
C MET A 83 -0.19 -2.56 -3.92
N ALA A 84 0.52 -1.71 -3.17
CA ALA A 84 0.92 -1.97 -1.79
C ALA A 84 -0.25 -2.39 -0.87
N PRO A 85 -1.45 -1.76 -0.92
CA PRO A 85 -2.55 -2.14 -0.03
C PRO A 85 -3.02 -3.57 -0.28
N VAL A 86 -3.19 -3.92 -1.57
CA VAL A 86 -3.64 -5.25 -1.99
C VAL A 86 -2.62 -6.30 -1.59
N LEU A 87 -1.33 -6.04 -1.84
CA LEU A 87 -0.26 -6.95 -1.47
C LEU A 87 -0.17 -7.14 0.05
N SER A 88 -0.33 -6.07 0.84
CA SER A 88 -0.21 -6.14 2.29
C SER A 88 -1.29 -7.04 2.92
N ILE A 89 -2.53 -6.92 2.46
CA ILE A 89 -3.65 -7.77 2.90
C ILE A 89 -3.38 -9.22 2.49
N PHE A 90 -2.96 -9.44 1.25
CA PHE A 90 -2.61 -10.76 0.74
C PHE A 90 -1.52 -11.43 1.59
N LEU A 91 -0.45 -10.71 1.91
CA LEU A 91 0.66 -11.25 2.71
C LEU A 91 0.22 -11.60 4.14
N VAL A 92 -0.63 -10.79 4.77
CA VAL A 92 -1.20 -11.12 6.09
C VAL A 92 -2.07 -12.38 6.01
N LEU A 93 -2.96 -12.47 5.01
CA LEU A 93 -3.82 -13.64 4.83
C LEU A 93 -3.04 -14.91 4.47
N LEU A 94 -1.90 -14.78 3.79
CA LEU A 94 -0.99 -15.89 3.50
C LEU A 94 -0.23 -16.32 4.77
N TRP A 95 0.33 -15.36 5.50
CA TRP A 95 1.22 -15.64 6.63
C TRP A 95 0.51 -15.96 7.94
N ILE A 96 -0.77 -15.62 8.12
CA ILE A 96 -1.56 -16.13 9.26
C ILE A 96 -1.56 -17.66 9.25
N PRO A 97 -2.22 -18.36 8.30
CA PRO A 97 -2.18 -19.82 8.28
C PRO A 97 -0.76 -20.34 8.01
N GLY A 98 0.08 -19.59 7.29
CA GLY A 98 1.49 -19.88 7.10
C GLY A 98 2.22 -20.11 8.43
N ALA A 99 2.25 -19.11 9.32
CA ALA A 99 2.93 -19.21 10.60
C ALA A 99 2.30 -20.24 11.54
N PHE A 100 0.96 -20.27 11.64
CA PHE A 100 0.29 -21.18 12.56
C PHE A 100 0.43 -22.65 12.13
N VAL A 101 0.15 -22.98 10.86
CA VAL A 101 0.27 -24.38 10.39
C VAL A 101 1.72 -24.83 10.45
N THR A 102 2.67 -24.00 10.00
CA THR A 102 4.08 -24.41 9.95
C THR A 102 4.71 -24.62 11.32
N THR A 103 4.20 -23.98 12.37
CA THR A 103 4.79 -24.05 13.73
C THR A 103 4.02 -24.92 14.72
N PHE A 104 2.70 -25.08 14.55
CA PHE A 104 1.90 -25.94 15.44
C PHE A 104 1.62 -27.33 14.85
N ASN A 105 1.55 -27.46 13.52
CA ASN A 105 1.36 -28.75 12.85
C ASN A 105 2.67 -29.29 12.25
N GLY A 106 3.56 -28.39 11.83
CA GLY A 106 4.88 -28.71 11.29
C GLY A 106 5.12 -28.07 9.92
N PRO A 107 6.36 -28.08 9.40
CA PRO A 107 7.49 -28.85 9.92
C PRO A 107 8.28 -28.19 11.06
N PHE A 108 8.01 -26.93 11.39
CA PHE A 108 8.79 -26.17 12.37
C PHE A 108 8.20 -26.30 13.78
N LEU A 109 8.06 -27.53 14.29
CA LEU A 109 7.52 -27.76 15.65
C LEU A 109 8.49 -27.32 16.76
N ASN A 110 9.79 -27.37 16.47
CA ASN A 110 10.84 -26.92 17.37
C ASN A 110 11.29 -25.51 16.96
N THR A 111 11.70 -24.72 17.94
CA THR A 111 12.28 -23.41 17.68
C THR A 111 13.56 -23.55 16.84
N GLY A 112 13.70 -22.71 15.83
CA GLY A 112 14.77 -22.78 14.85
C GLY A 112 14.54 -21.78 13.71
N ASN A 113 15.40 -21.81 12.70
CA ASN A 113 15.39 -20.81 11.62
C ASN A 113 14.02 -20.71 10.93
N GLY A 114 13.42 -21.85 10.56
CA GLY A 114 12.08 -21.88 9.95
C GLY A 114 11.01 -21.28 10.88
N TYR A 115 11.00 -21.70 12.15
CA TYR A 115 10.07 -21.19 13.16
C TYR A 115 10.12 -19.66 13.27
N TYR A 116 11.31 -19.10 13.49
CA TYR A 116 11.47 -17.65 13.66
C TYR A 116 11.19 -16.90 12.37
N ALA A 117 11.57 -17.44 11.22
CA ALA A 117 11.32 -16.83 9.93
C ALA A 117 9.82 -16.75 9.62
N SER A 118 9.05 -17.81 9.88
CA SER A 118 7.59 -17.81 9.67
C SER A 118 6.89 -16.74 10.51
N TRP A 119 7.25 -16.62 11.79
CA TRP A 119 6.70 -15.59 12.67
C TRP A 119 7.17 -14.18 12.28
N ALA A 120 8.44 -14.00 11.91
CA ALA A 120 8.96 -12.72 11.45
C ALA A 120 8.23 -12.25 10.18
N ALA A 121 8.04 -13.14 9.20
CA ALA A 121 7.33 -12.82 7.96
C ALA A 121 5.86 -12.43 8.25
N PHE A 122 5.19 -13.13 9.17
CA PHE A 122 3.84 -12.76 9.61
C PHE A 122 3.80 -11.37 10.27
N LEU A 123 4.66 -11.12 11.27
CA LEU A 123 4.68 -9.85 11.99
C LEU A 123 5.02 -8.69 11.06
N PHE A 124 6.03 -8.83 10.21
CA PHE A 124 6.36 -7.79 9.24
C PHE A 124 5.27 -7.56 8.21
N SER A 125 4.50 -8.60 7.83
CA SER A 125 3.31 -8.42 6.97
C SER A 125 2.24 -7.58 7.64
N VAL A 126 2.01 -7.77 8.94
CA VAL A 126 1.07 -6.93 9.72
C VAL A 126 1.56 -5.48 9.79
N VAL A 127 2.86 -5.27 10.07
CA VAL A 127 3.43 -3.91 10.10
C VAL A 127 3.35 -3.24 8.73
N PHE A 128 3.62 -3.98 7.65
CA PHE A 128 3.47 -3.48 6.28
C PHE A 128 2.02 -3.06 5.99
N MET A 129 1.04 -3.87 6.38
CA MET A 129 -0.38 -3.53 6.25
C MET A 129 -0.76 -2.28 7.05
N GLN A 130 -0.27 -2.14 8.28
CA GLN A 130 -0.51 -0.95 9.10
C GLN A 130 0.07 0.31 8.46
N GLN A 131 1.31 0.25 7.96
CA GLN A 131 1.96 1.39 7.32
C GLN A 131 1.23 1.83 6.05
N VAL A 132 0.83 0.88 5.21
CA VAL A 132 0.07 1.19 4.00
C VAL A 132 -1.31 1.76 4.33
N GLY A 133 -1.99 1.23 5.36
CA GLY A 133 -3.29 1.75 5.81
C GLY A 133 -3.21 3.18 6.34
N ILE A 134 -2.18 3.51 7.13
CA ILE A 134 -1.94 4.87 7.63
C ILE A 134 -1.70 5.85 6.46
N LEU A 135 -0.95 5.44 5.43
CA LEU A 135 -0.72 6.26 4.25
C LEU A 135 -2.02 6.56 3.47
N GLN A 136 -2.90 5.55 3.34
CA GLN A 136 -4.18 5.71 2.64
C GLN A 136 -5.14 6.66 3.37
N LEU A 137 -5.17 6.63 4.70
CA LEU A 137 -5.95 7.58 5.50
C LEU A 137 -5.43 9.02 5.32
N GLY A 138 -4.11 9.22 5.38
CA GLY A 138 -3.51 10.54 5.17
C GLY A 138 -3.75 11.11 3.75
N ALA A 139 -3.71 10.25 2.72
CA ALA A 139 -4.00 10.67 1.35
C ALA A 139 -5.48 11.07 1.16
N ARG A 140 -6.40 10.31 1.75
CA ARG A 140 -7.85 10.58 1.70
C ARG A 140 -8.22 11.89 2.39
N ASP A 141 -7.59 12.18 3.53
CA ASP A 141 -7.79 13.44 4.25
C ASP A 141 -7.32 14.64 3.41
N TYR A 142 -6.16 14.51 2.73
CA TYR A 142 -5.65 15.57 1.86
C TYR A 142 -6.60 15.86 0.69
N GLU A 143 -7.03 14.85 -0.05
CA GLU A 143 -7.92 15.03 -1.21
C GLU A 143 -9.24 15.71 -0.81
N THR A 144 -9.78 15.34 0.36
CA THR A 144 -10.98 15.97 0.92
C THR A 144 -10.76 17.46 1.21
N THR A 145 -9.61 17.82 1.81
CA THR A 145 -9.29 19.24 2.09
C THR A 145 -9.11 20.07 0.82
N VAL A 146 -8.44 19.52 -0.20
CA VAL A 146 -8.22 20.19 -1.48
C VAL A 146 -9.55 20.42 -2.20
N ASN A 147 -10.40 19.39 -2.29
CA ASN A 147 -11.70 19.50 -2.94
C ASN A 147 -12.59 20.55 -2.27
N LYS A 148 -12.58 20.60 -0.92
CA LYS A 148 -13.31 21.61 -0.15
C LYS A 148 -12.78 23.03 -0.39
N SER A 149 -11.46 23.19 -0.55
CA SER A 149 -10.86 24.50 -0.85
C SER A 149 -11.17 24.99 -2.28
N SER A 150 -11.18 24.06 -3.25
CA SER A 150 -11.52 24.34 -4.64
C SER A 150 -12.99 24.78 -4.80
N SER A 151 -13.92 24.09 -4.13
CA SER A 151 -15.33 24.47 -4.15
C SER A 151 -15.58 25.85 -3.51
N ALA A 152 -14.92 26.15 -2.40
CA ALA A 152 -15.01 27.46 -1.74
C ALA A 152 -14.45 28.60 -2.63
N ALA A 153 -13.38 28.34 -3.37
CA ALA A 153 -12.83 29.31 -4.34
C ALA A 153 -13.78 29.52 -5.52
N ALA A 154 -14.42 28.46 -6.03
CA ALA A 154 -15.41 28.55 -7.11
C ALA A 154 -16.66 29.35 -6.70
N GLU A 155 -17.19 29.12 -5.50
CA GLU A 155 -18.33 29.88 -4.95
C GLU A 155 -18.01 31.37 -4.77
N SER A 156 -16.79 31.70 -4.30
CA SER A 156 -16.36 33.10 -4.17
C SER A 156 -16.27 33.84 -5.51
N GLN A 157 -15.98 33.14 -6.62
CA GLN A 157 -15.97 33.74 -7.96
C GLN A 157 -17.39 33.89 -8.52
N ALA A 158 -18.27 32.91 -8.29
CA ALA A 158 -19.67 32.98 -8.72
C ALA A 158 -20.43 34.13 -8.03
N GLY A 159 -20.21 34.34 -6.72
CA GLY A 159 -20.82 35.45 -5.98
C GLY A 159 -20.32 36.85 -6.38
N ARG A 160 -19.13 36.94 -7.01
CA ARG A 160 -18.58 38.21 -7.50
C ARG A 160 -19.18 38.64 -8.85
N MET A 161 -19.83 37.72 -9.55
CA MET A 161 -20.40 37.94 -10.89
C MET A 161 -21.89 38.33 -10.86
N THR A 162 -22.53 38.32 -9.68
CA THR A 162 -23.96 38.63 -9.51
C THR A 162 -24.23 40.03 -8.94
N VAL A 163 -23.24 40.93 -8.89
CA VAL A 163 -23.53 42.35 -8.56
C VAL A 163 -24.39 42.94 -9.69
N PRO A 164 -25.68 43.21 -9.47
CA PRO A 164 -26.49 43.86 -10.48
C PRO A 164 -26.01 45.31 -10.58
N ILE A 165 -25.68 45.76 -11.79
CA ILE A 165 -25.51 47.18 -12.09
C ILE A 165 -26.91 47.81 -12.01
N SER A 166 -27.35 48.13 -10.80
CA SER A 166 -28.54 48.94 -10.57
C SER A 166 -28.09 50.40 -10.57
N GLY A 167 -28.30 51.09 -11.69
CA GLY A 167 -28.08 52.53 -11.75
C GLY A 167 -27.82 53.06 -13.15
N ALA A 168 -28.86 53.15 -13.99
CA ALA A 168 -28.91 54.11 -15.10
C ALA A 168 -30.36 54.24 -15.60
N ASN A 169 -31.17 55.01 -14.89
CA ASN A 169 -32.45 55.50 -15.40
C ASN A 169 -32.73 56.89 -14.80
N HIS A 170 -32.22 57.96 -15.43
CA HIS A 170 -32.89 59.25 -15.41
C HIS A 170 -32.36 60.20 -16.49
N ASP A 171 -33.30 60.96 -17.06
CA ASP A 171 -33.17 62.21 -17.81
C ASP A 171 -32.97 62.14 -19.33
N GLN A 172 -34.06 61.82 -20.04
CA GLN A 172 -34.38 62.46 -21.32
C GLN A 172 -35.33 63.63 -21.07
N HIS A 173 -34.80 64.84 -20.89
CA HIS A 173 -35.57 66.08 -20.99
C HIS A 173 -34.84 67.08 -21.89
N LEU A 174 -35.53 67.41 -22.99
CA LEU A 174 -35.66 68.75 -23.58
C LEU A 174 -34.40 69.47 -24.09
N PHE A 175 -34.20 69.46 -25.41
CA PHE A 175 -33.84 70.70 -26.13
C PHE A 175 -34.69 70.84 -27.39
N SER A 176 -35.62 71.79 -27.30
CA SER A 176 -36.44 72.37 -28.34
C SER A 176 -35.84 73.73 -28.72
N ASN A 177 -35.78 73.97 -30.03
CA ASN A 177 -35.84 75.26 -30.75
C ASN A 177 -34.65 76.24 -30.85
N SER A 178 -34.58 76.77 -32.08
CA SER A 178 -34.08 78.09 -32.54
C SER A 178 -32.56 78.21 -32.73
N ALA A 179 -31.99 78.78 -33.80
CA ALA A 179 -32.47 79.72 -34.82
C ALA A 179 -31.44 79.82 -35.99
N ALA A 180 -31.89 80.39 -37.13
CA ALA A 180 -31.13 81.22 -38.08
C ALA A 180 -29.96 80.54 -38.85
N VAL A 181 -29.83 80.64 -40.19
CA VAL A 181 -30.13 81.68 -41.19
C VAL A 181 -30.42 80.99 -42.52
#